data_AF-A0AAV6X9G8-F1
#
_entry.id   AF-A0AAV6X9G8-F1
#
_cell.length_a   1.000
_cell.length_b   1.000
_cell.length_c   1.000
_cell.angle_alpha   90.00
_cell.angle_beta   90.00
_cell.angle_gamma   90.00
#
_symmetry.space_group_name_H-M   'P 1'
#
loop_
_entity.id
_entity.type
_entity.pdbx_description
1 polymer ?
#
loop_
_entity_poly.entity_id
_entity_poly.type
_entity_poly.pdbx_seq_one_letter_code
_entity_poly.pdbx_strand_id
1 'polypeptide(L)'
;MVSFEERYLNAKSVKDLIYKNGVVKIDKQRIPLTDDNIVEQKLGQHDIICVEDIVNEIACVGQQFKGVTSFPCPFSLNNPEKA
;
A
#
# COMPACT_ATOMS: atom_id res chain seq x y z
N MET A 1 15.34 -22.46 -15.66
CA MET A 1 15.58 -21.15 -15.03
C MET A 1 14.60 -20.19 -15.67
N VAL A 2 13.47 -19.93 -14.99
CA VAL A 2 12.46 -19.02 -15.54
C VAL A 2 12.96 -17.61 -15.26
N SER A 3 13.35 -16.91 -16.33
CA SER A 3 13.55 -15.46 -16.31
C SER A 3 12.21 -14.81 -15.98
N PHE A 4 11.96 -14.59 -14.69
CA PHE A 4 10.83 -13.81 -14.21
C PHE A 4 11.17 -12.34 -14.46
N GLU A 5 11.03 -11.92 -15.73
CA GLU A 5 10.83 -10.52 -16.07
C GLU A 5 9.42 -10.16 -15.57
N GLU A 6 9.31 -10.09 -14.25
CA GLU A 6 8.07 -9.77 -13.59
C GLU A 6 7.77 -8.32 -13.92
N ARG A 7 6.59 -8.07 -14.47
CA ARG A 7 6.05 -6.72 -14.67
C ARG A 7 5.87 -6.08 -13.30
N TYR A 8 6.96 -5.61 -12.71
CA TYR A 8 6.93 -4.82 -11.49
C TYR A 8 6.17 -3.56 -11.84
N LEU A 9 4.93 -3.47 -11.33
CA LEU A 9 4.31 -2.19 -11.05
C LEU A 9 5.41 -1.34 -10.41
N ASN A 10 5.82 -0.30 -11.13
CA ASN A 10 6.99 0.50 -10.79
C ASN A 10 6.90 0.82 -9.30
N ALA A 11 7.78 0.26 -8.46
CA ALA A 11 7.64 0.34 -7.00
C ALA A 11 7.54 1.81 -6.55
N LYS A 12 8.11 2.72 -7.33
CA LYS A 12 7.93 4.17 -7.20
C LYS A 12 6.48 4.63 -7.37
N SER A 13 5.74 4.11 -8.35
CA SER A 13 4.32 4.43 -8.58
C SER A 13 3.44 3.87 -7.46
N VAL A 14 3.72 2.66 -6.97
CA VAL A 14 2.99 2.09 -5.81
C VAL A 14 3.27 2.93 -4.57
N LYS A 15 4.53 3.28 -4.34
CA LYS A 15 4.93 4.18 -3.25
C LYS A 15 4.20 5.53 -3.35
N ASP A 16 4.26 6.21 -4.49
CA ASP A 16 3.59 7.50 -4.67
C ASP A 16 2.06 7.39 -4.48
N LEU A 17 1.45 6.28 -4.90
CA LEU A 17 0.03 6.01 -4.70
C LEU A 17 -0.31 5.88 -3.21
N ILE A 18 0.43 5.07 -2.46
CA ILE A 18 0.20 4.89 -1.02
C ILE A 18 0.50 6.17 -0.25
N TYR A 19 1.56 6.92 -0.58
CA TYR A 19 1.87 8.16 0.11
C TYR A 19 0.87 9.29 -0.18
N LYS A 20 0.40 9.45 -1.43
CA LYS A 20 -0.54 10.52 -1.79
C LYS A 20 -1.99 10.19 -1.51
N ASN A 21 -2.38 8.93 -1.70
CA ASN A 21 -3.78 8.51 -1.65
C ASN A 21 -4.05 7.47 -0.55
N GLY A 22 -3.03 6.99 0.15
CA GLY A 22 -3.17 6.11 1.31
C GLY A 22 -3.88 6.84 2.43
N VAL A 23 -5.16 6.53 2.58
CA VAL A 23 -5.99 7.00 3.69
C VAL A 23 -6.62 5.79 4.35
N VAL A 24 -6.47 5.69 5.65
CA VAL A 24 -7.09 4.63 6.46
C VAL A 24 -8.22 5.21 7.28
N LYS A 25 -9.23 4.37 7.53
CA LYS A 25 -10.37 4.74 8.39
C LYS A 25 -10.17 4.08 9.74
N ILE A 26 -9.71 4.86 10.72
CA ILE A 26 -9.50 4.40 12.10
C ILE A 26 -10.39 5.26 12.99
N ASP A 27 -11.17 4.62 13.85
CA ASP A 27 -12.11 5.31 14.76
C ASP A 27 -13.03 6.32 14.05
N LYS A 28 -13.51 5.96 12.85
CA LYS A 28 -14.31 6.83 11.96
C LYS A 28 -13.59 8.08 11.44
N GLN A 29 -12.33 8.31 11.79
CA GLN A 29 -11.48 9.37 11.25
C GLN A 29 -10.71 8.86 10.03
N ARG A 30 -10.49 9.76 9.06
CA ARG A 30 -9.63 9.51 7.90
C ARG A 30 -8.23 9.98 8.26
N ILE A 31 -7.29 9.04 8.34
CA ILE A 31 -5.91 9.32 8.72
C ILE A 31 -5.01 8.95 7.54
N PRO A 32 -4.09 9.82 7.11
CA PRO A 32 -3.13 9.49 6.07
C PRO A 32 -2.23 8.35 6.54
N LEU A 33 -1.92 7.44 5.62
CA LEU A 33 -1.08 6.26 5.82
C LEU A 33 0.41 6.65 5.73
N THR A 34 0.79 7.68 6.49
CA THR A 34 2.14 8.26 6.55
C THR A 34 2.85 7.98 7.87
N ASP A 35 2.12 7.48 8.87
CA ASP A 35 2.65 7.23 10.21
C ASP A 35 2.84 5.73 10.42
N ASP A 36 4.09 5.30 10.64
CA ASP A 36 4.43 3.89 10.80
C ASP A 36 3.80 3.28 12.07
N ASN A 37 3.49 4.09 13.09
CA ASN A 37 2.85 3.61 14.32
C ASN A 37 1.43 3.08 14.04
N ILE A 38 0.72 3.74 13.12
CA ILE A 38 -0.62 3.31 12.69
C ILE A 38 -0.56 1.98 11.93
N VAL A 39 0.48 1.81 11.11
CA VAL A 39 0.71 0.59 10.33
C VAL A 39 1.04 -0.56 11.26
N GLU A 40 2.03 -0.39 12.14
CA GLU A 40 2.44 -1.39 13.13
C GLU A 40 1.25 -1.82 14.02
N GLN A 41 0.45 -0.88 14.51
CA GLN A 41 -0.71 -1.21 15.35
C GLN A 41 -1.77 -2.07 14.65
N LYS A 42 -1.88 -1.99 13.33
CA LYS A 42 -2.92 -2.71 12.56
C LYS A 42 -2.42 -3.91 11.79
N LEU A 43 -1.20 -3.85 11.29
CA LEU A 43 -0.58 -4.87 10.43
C LEU A 43 0.69 -5.45 11.04
N GLY A 44 1.11 -5.04 12.24
CA GLY A 44 2.29 -5.60 12.92
C GLY A 44 2.17 -7.10 13.22
N GLN A 45 0.95 -7.64 13.28
CA GLN A 45 0.72 -9.09 13.37
C GLN A 45 1.13 -9.85 12.09
N HIS A 46 1.25 -9.13 10.97
CA HIS A 46 1.61 -9.66 9.66
C HIS A 46 3.08 -9.36 9.30
N ASP A 47 3.90 -8.98 10.30
CA ASP A 47 5.29 -8.53 10.10
C ASP A 47 5.42 -7.23 9.28
N ILE A 48 4.34 -6.45 9.19
CA ILE A 48 4.29 -5.19 8.46
C ILE A 48 4.33 -4.05 9.46
N ILE A 49 5.50 -3.44 9.55
CA ILE A 49 5.83 -2.44 10.57
C ILE A 49 5.73 -1.03 9.97
N CYS A 50 6.11 -0.89 8.70
CA CYS A 50 6.23 0.40 8.04
C CYS A 50 5.43 0.45 6.72
N VAL A 51 5.26 1.66 6.20
CA VAL A 51 4.61 1.88 4.88
C VAL A 51 5.41 1.22 3.73
N GLU A 52 6.73 1.09 3.89
CA GLU A 52 7.60 0.44 2.90
C GLU A 52 7.29 -1.07 2.77
N ASP A 53 6.99 -1.76 3.88
CA ASP A 53 6.55 -3.17 3.86
C ASP A 53 5.22 -3.33 3.13
N ILE A 54 4.29 -2.38 3.31
CA ILE A 54 3.03 -2.34 2.55
C ILE A 54 3.31 -2.25 1.05
N VAL A 55 4.20 -1.34 0.65
CA VAL A 55 4.55 -1.15 -0.77
C VAL A 55 5.21 -2.42 -1.33
N ASN A 56 6.11 -3.04 -0.56
CA ASN A 56 6.80 -4.26 -0.97
C ASN A 56 5.83 -5.43 -1.09
N GLU A 57 4.92 -5.60 -0.13
CA GLU A 57 3.91 -6.67 -0.13
C GLU A 57 2.93 -6.50 -1.30
N ILE A 58 2.56 -5.26 -1.64
CA ILE A 58 1.71 -4.95 -2.80
C ILE A 58 2.45 -5.17 -4.12
N ALA A 59 3.71 -4.73 -4.22
CA ALA A 59 4.52 -4.84 -5.43
C ALA A 59 4.92 -6.28 -5.75
N CYS A 60 5.24 -7.07 -4.72
CA CYS A 60 5.65 -8.47 -4.84
C CYS A 60 4.48 -9.47 -4.69
N VAL A 61 3.26 -8.99 -4.44
CA VAL A 61 2.06 -9.82 -4.21
C VAL A 61 2.31 -10.90 -3.15
N GLY A 62 2.71 -10.48 -1.95
CA GLY A 62 3.02 -11.41 -0.87
C GLY A 62 1.81 -12.09 -0.24
N GLN A 63 2.04 -12.94 0.76
CA GLN A 63 1.01 -13.79 1.35
C GLN A 63 -0.10 -12.99 2.06
N GLN A 64 0.21 -11.81 2.60
CA GLN A 64 -0.75 -10.96 3.30
C GLN A 64 -1.31 -9.85 2.41
N PHE A 65 -1.10 -9.91 1.09
CA PHE A 65 -1.59 -8.93 0.11
C PHE A 65 -3.05 -8.55 0.32
N LYS A 66 -3.92 -9.52 0.62
CA LYS A 66 -5.36 -9.28 0.84
C LYS A 66 -5.64 -8.45 2.10
N GLY A 67 -4.90 -8.66 3.18
CA GLY A 67 -5.03 -7.89 4.42
C GLY A 67 -4.53 -6.46 4.23
N VAL A 68 -3.40 -6.32 3.55
CA VAL A 68 -2.76 -5.04 3.25
C VAL A 68 -3.58 -4.20 2.28
N THR A 69 -4.13 -4.80 1.24
CA THR A 69 -4.94 -4.07 0.24
C THR A 69 -6.34 -3.70 0.72
N SER A 70 -6.90 -4.46 1.68
CA SER A 70 -8.18 -4.14 2.30
C SER A 70 -8.08 -3.10 3.43
N PHE A 71 -6.87 -2.80 3.89
CA PHE A 71 -6.61 -1.88 4.99
C PHE A 71 -6.82 -0.40 4.61
N PRO A 72 -6.21 0.13 3.53
CA PRO A 72 -6.53 1.46 3.05
C PRO A 72 -7.94 1.52 2.48
N CYS A 73 -8.58 2.69 2.60
CA CYS A 73 -9.80 2.98 1.86
C CYS A 73 -9.54 2.97 0.35
N PRO A 74 -10.57 2.70 -0.47
CA PRO A 74 -10.44 2.72 -1.92
C PRO A 74 -9.89 4.08 -2.38
N PHE A 75 -8.82 4.03 -3.18
CA PHE A 75 -8.17 5.22 -3.70
C PHE A 75 -9.12 5.95 -4.65
N SER A 76 -9.29 7.25 -4.42
CA SER A 76 -9.96 8.12 -5.40
C SER A 76 -8.91 8.61 -6.38
N LEU A 77 -8.73 7.87 -7.47
CA LEU A 77 -7.87 8.28 -8.57
C LEU A 77 -8.58 9.35 -9.40
N ASN A 78 -7.88 10.43 -9.74
CA ASN A 78 -8.35 11.37 -10.75
C ASN A 78 -8.19 10.72 -12.14
N ASN A 79 -9.12 11.03 -13.06
CA ASN A 79 -8.99 10.60 -14.44
C ASN A 79 -7.64 11.06 -15.00
N PRO A 80 -6.92 10.23 -15.77
CA PRO A 80 -5.70 10.67 -16.41
C PRO A 80 -6.04 11.83 -17.36
N GLU A 81 -5.49 13.01 -17.10
CA GLU A 81 -5.49 14.07 -18.11
C GLU A 81 -4.74 13.51 -19.33
N LYS A 82 -5.43 13.43 -20.46
CA LYS A 82 -4.77 13.10 -21.74
C LYS A 82 -3.77 14.22 -22.02
N ALA A 83 -2.49 13.89 -21.94
CA ALA A 83 -1.40 14.72 -22.44
C ALA A 83 -1.55 14.95 -23.95
#